data_AF-A0A502MKF8-F1
#
_entry.id   AF-A0A502MKF8-F1
#
_cell.length_a   1.000
_cell.length_b   1.000
_cell.length_c   1.000
_cell.angle_alpha   90.00
_cell.angle_beta   90.00
_cell.angle_gamma   90.00
#
_symmetry.space_group_name_H-M   'P 1'
#
loop_
_entity.id
_entity.type
_entity.pdbx_description
1 polymer ?
#
loop_
_entity_poly.entity_id
_entity_poly.type
_entity_poly.pdbx_seq_one_letter_code
_entity_poly.pdbx_strand_id
1 'polypeptide(L)'
;MLANDGAIQTEGDQMSGKTTLLSASLAVAIFAVTAGLAMLLTTPAARAAAIDCVAAKTQADLATCTAANAASADAGLNAVYKALAGRLAPADLKRLRDAQRAWIPFRDKECAFRTQPYADGSAYATLVETCKTELTKVRLAQLQHQLQCPEGDLSCVPQGGGNAAPTKNAPATAKAAPAKPAAAQANQDDTKPCVQSAGKAKSDQYVSQCIQVSPATNPPCNGQNACSMMIDEIKRGCAMIGKDNPPGFCSAYKG
;
A
#
# COMPACT_ATOMS: atom_id res chain seq x y z
N MET A 1 58.23 -5.89 72.30
CA MET A 1 57.68 -4.77 71.49
C MET A 1 56.42 -5.24 70.76
N LEU A 2 55.59 -6.00 71.47
CA LEU A 2 54.71 -6.97 70.85
C LEU A 2 53.69 -7.41 71.88
N ALA A 3 52.51 -7.69 71.34
CA ALA A 3 51.50 -8.61 71.84
C ALA A 3 50.80 -8.22 73.13
N ASN A 4 49.48 -8.15 73.06
CA ASN A 4 48.56 -9.15 73.62
C ASN A 4 47.14 -8.60 73.49
N ASP A 5 46.05 -9.36 73.53
CA ASP A 5 45.73 -10.76 73.82
C ASP A 5 44.42 -11.02 73.03
N GLY A 6 43.96 -12.24 72.78
CA GLY A 6 43.07 -12.96 73.72
C GLY A 6 41.85 -12.12 74.16
N ALA A 7 40.60 -12.56 74.20
CA ALA A 7 39.92 -13.83 74.01
C ALA A 7 38.40 -13.56 74.24
N ILE A 8 37.56 -14.62 74.16
CA ILE A 8 36.44 -14.90 75.11
C ILE A 8 35.09 -14.11 75.03
N GLN A 9 34.01 -14.90 74.83
CA GLN A 9 32.63 -14.86 75.41
C GLN A 9 31.68 -13.66 75.11
N THR A 10 30.34 -13.72 75.16
CA THR A 10 29.31 -14.60 75.79
C THR A 10 27.93 -14.29 75.18
N GLU A 11 26.95 -15.17 75.44
CA GLU A 11 25.49 -15.08 75.20
C GLU A 11 24.76 -13.87 75.86
N GLY A 12 23.50 -13.64 75.46
CA GLY A 12 22.44 -13.21 76.41
C GLY A 12 21.58 -11.98 76.06
N ASP A 13 20.44 -12.26 75.41
CA ASP A 13 19.04 -11.85 75.71
C ASP A 13 18.60 -10.43 76.16
N GLN A 14 17.44 -10.04 75.59
CA GLN A 14 16.31 -9.26 76.15
C GLN A 14 16.29 -7.72 76.32
N MET A 15 15.13 -7.22 75.84
CA MET A 15 14.22 -6.20 76.38
C MET A 15 14.46 -4.68 76.20
N SER A 16 13.44 -4.10 75.55
CA SER A 16 12.67 -2.94 76.02
C SER A 16 13.32 -1.54 76.05
N GLY A 17 12.84 -0.70 75.13
CA GLY A 17 12.09 0.48 75.55
C GLY A 17 12.71 1.86 75.29
N LYS A 18 11.92 2.67 74.60
CA LYS A 18 11.79 4.14 74.67
C LYS A 18 12.81 5.01 73.91
N THR A 19 12.27 5.64 72.88
CA THR A 19 12.24 7.11 72.63
C THR A 19 13.50 7.92 72.93
N THR A 20 14.01 8.62 71.91
CA THR A 20 14.07 10.11 71.82
C THR A 20 15.28 10.58 70.98
N LEU A 21 14.96 11.20 69.83
CA LEU A 21 15.57 12.35 69.14
C LEU A 21 17.09 12.45 68.82
N LEU A 22 17.31 12.81 67.54
CA LEU A 22 18.32 13.73 66.99
C LEU A 22 19.80 13.33 67.07
N SER A 23 20.38 12.98 65.91
CA SER A 23 21.59 13.66 65.40
C SER A 23 22.04 13.10 64.05
N ALA A 24 22.79 13.93 63.36
CA ALA A 24 23.05 13.95 61.93
C ALA A 24 23.97 12.83 61.39
N SER A 25 23.84 12.67 60.08
CA SER A 25 24.92 12.35 59.14
C SER A 25 25.37 10.89 58.97
N LEU A 26 25.09 10.44 57.75
CA LEU A 26 25.94 9.56 56.93
C LEU A 26 25.92 8.06 57.26
N ALA A 27 24.76 7.43 57.09
CA ALA A 27 24.72 6.04 56.66
C ALA A 27 24.63 5.99 55.13
N VAL A 28 25.70 5.49 54.52
CA VAL A 28 25.76 4.99 53.15
C VAL A 28 24.65 3.94 53.00
N ALA A 29 23.47 4.41 52.58
CA ALA A 29 22.33 3.55 52.28
C ALA A 29 22.40 3.17 50.81
N ILE A 30 22.87 1.95 50.59
CA ILE A 30 22.69 1.13 49.40
C ILE A 30 21.18 1.01 49.14
N PHE A 31 20.58 2.01 48.50
CA PHE A 31 19.18 2.00 48.05
C PHE A 31 19.02 3.05 46.94
N ALA A 32 19.65 2.80 45.78
CA ALA A 32 19.49 3.73 44.65
C ALA A 32 19.63 3.09 43.26
N VAL A 33 19.31 1.81 43.04
CA VAL A 33 19.25 1.27 41.66
C VAL A 33 18.24 0.12 41.50
N THR A 34 16.97 0.31 41.86
CA THR A 34 15.89 -0.63 41.45
C THR A 34 14.58 0.10 41.14
N ALA A 35 14.65 1.18 40.35
CA ALA A 35 13.46 1.84 39.82
C ALA A 35 13.77 2.46 38.46
N GLY A 36 14.05 1.63 37.46
CA GLY A 36 14.46 2.14 36.16
C GLY A 36 14.65 1.06 35.10
N LEU A 37 13.77 0.06 35.02
CA LEU A 37 13.74 -0.80 33.84
C LEU A 37 12.34 -1.38 33.62
N ALA A 38 11.87 -1.26 32.37
CA ALA A 38 10.65 -1.80 31.79
C ALA A 38 9.34 -1.00 31.97
N MET A 39 9.32 0.27 31.55
CA MET A 39 8.10 0.82 30.94
C MET A 39 8.08 0.41 29.46
N LEU A 40 7.61 -0.81 29.21
CA LEU A 40 7.36 -1.30 27.86
C LEU A 40 6.24 -0.44 27.26
N LEU A 41 6.58 0.42 26.29
CA LEU A 41 5.63 1.20 25.51
C LEU A 41 4.79 0.25 24.66
N THR A 42 3.79 -0.40 25.25
CA THR A 42 2.71 -1.04 24.51
C THR A 42 1.90 0.08 23.89
N THR A 43 2.27 0.49 22.68
CA THR A 43 1.40 1.37 21.90
C THR A 43 0.17 0.56 21.52
N PRO A 44 -1.04 0.90 22.00
CA PRO A 44 -2.24 0.24 21.51
C PRO A 44 -2.39 0.64 20.04
N ALA A 45 -2.25 -0.32 19.14
CA ALA A 45 -2.83 -0.19 17.81
C ALA A 45 -4.35 -0.10 18.03
N ALA A 46 -4.89 1.12 18.02
CA ALA A 46 -6.33 1.35 18.08
C ALA A 46 -6.96 0.68 16.84
N ARG A 47 -7.39 -0.56 17.00
CA ARG A 47 -8.29 -1.21 16.04
C ARG A 47 -9.64 -0.54 16.25
N ALA A 48 -10.04 0.32 15.32
CA ALA A 48 -11.38 0.84 15.31
C ALA A 48 -12.34 -0.36 15.17
N ALA A 49 -13.09 -0.65 16.24
CA ALA A 49 -14.09 -1.72 16.23
C ALA A 49 -15.21 -1.35 15.24
N ALA A 50 -15.69 -2.34 14.49
CA ALA A 50 -16.88 -2.14 13.66
C ALA A 50 -18.10 -1.98 14.58
N ILE A 51 -18.96 -1.02 14.25
CA ILE A 51 -20.27 -0.82 14.88
C ILE A 51 -21.17 -1.98 14.43
N ASP A 52 -21.76 -2.69 15.39
CA ASP A 52 -22.75 -3.72 15.07
C ASP A 52 -24.07 -3.08 14.64
N CYS A 53 -24.37 -3.16 13.34
CA CYS A 53 -25.58 -2.57 12.76
C CYS A 53 -26.82 -3.47 12.86
N VAL A 54 -26.73 -4.64 13.53
CA VAL A 54 -27.86 -5.58 13.67
C VAL A 54 -29.05 -4.99 14.43
N ALA A 55 -28.81 -4.01 15.31
CA ALA A 55 -29.87 -3.35 16.08
C ALA A 55 -30.66 -2.30 15.28
N ALA A 56 -30.27 -1.99 14.04
CA ALA A 56 -30.96 -1.01 13.20
C ALA A 56 -32.40 -1.48 12.87
N LYS A 57 -33.40 -0.63 13.17
CA LYS A 57 -34.82 -0.98 13.01
C LYS A 57 -35.41 -0.49 11.69
N THR A 58 -34.80 0.51 11.08
CA THR A 58 -35.24 1.07 9.80
C THR A 58 -34.10 1.05 8.78
N GLN A 59 -34.45 1.13 7.49
CA GLN A 59 -33.45 1.26 6.42
C GLN A 59 -32.60 2.53 6.58
N ALA A 60 -33.17 3.62 7.12
CA ALA A 60 -32.45 4.85 7.41
C ALA A 60 -31.42 4.67 8.53
N ASP A 61 -31.79 3.95 9.61
CA ASP A 61 -30.87 3.63 10.70
C ASP A 61 -29.73 2.72 10.20
N LEU A 62 -30.06 1.74 9.37
CA LEU A 62 -29.09 0.82 8.79
C LEU A 62 -28.11 1.54 7.85
N ALA A 63 -28.62 2.43 6.99
CA ALA A 63 -27.79 3.28 6.13
C ALA A 63 -26.85 4.17 6.96
N THR A 64 -27.37 4.80 8.03
CA THR A 64 -26.56 5.63 8.93
C THR A 64 -25.46 4.82 9.62
N CYS A 65 -25.80 3.65 10.15
CA CYS A 65 -24.83 2.79 10.83
C CYS A 65 -23.74 2.27 9.88
N THR A 66 -24.13 1.82 8.68
CA THR A 66 -23.16 1.32 7.68
C THR A 66 -22.27 2.44 7.12
N ALA A 67 -22.78 3.66 6.95
CA ALA A 67 -21.96 4.83 6.63
C ALA A 67 -20.94 5.14 7.75
N ALA A 68 -21.33 5.02 9.02
CA ALA A 68 -20.41 5.19 10.14
C ALA A 68 -19.31 4.11 10.17
N ASN A 69 -19.65 2.86 9.82
CA ASN A 69 -18.66 1.79 9.63
C ASN A 69 -17.68 2.08 8.49
N ALA A 70 -18.18 2.58 7.36
CA ALA A 70 -17.33 2.97 6.24
C ALA A 70 -16.37 4.11 6.62
N ALA A 71 -16.88 5.13 7.32
CA ALA A 71 -16.06 6.23 7.83
C ALA A 71 -14.99 5.75 8.84
N SER A 72 -15.34 4.83 9.74
CA SER A 72 -14.42 4.21 10.69
C SER A 72 -13.30 3.43 9.97
N ALA A 73 -13.66 2.63 8.96
CA ALA A 73 -12.68 1.90 8.15
C ALA A 73 -11.75 2.85 7.39
N ASP A 74 -12.27 3.94 6.81
CA ASP A 74 -11.48 4.95 6.11
C ASP A 74 -10.52 5.68 7.05
N ALA A 75 -10.97 6.03 8.27
CA ALA A 75 -10.11 6.59 9.30
C ALA A 75 -8.95 5.64 9.66
N GLY A 76 -9.23 4.34 9.81
CA GLY A 76 -8.21 3.32 10.04
C GLY A 76 -7.21 3.21 8.88
N LEU A 77 -7.70 3.22 7.64
CA LEU A 77 -6.86 3.21 6.43
C LEU A 77 -5.93 4.43 6.39
N ASN A 78 -6.47 5.62 6.65
CA ASN A 78 -5.70 6.87 6.68
C ASN A 78 -4.64 6.89 7.78
N ALA A 79 -4.93 6.31 8.95
CA ALA A 79 -3.96 6.18 10.03
C ALA A 79 -2.77 5.30 9.62
N VAL A 80 -3.02 4.13 9.04
CA VAL A 80 -1.95 3.23 8.56
C VAL A 80 -1.19 3.84 7.39
N TYR A 81 -1.89 4.49 6.45
CA TYR A 81 -1.25 5.22 5.35
C TYR A 81 -0.27 6.26 5.88
N LYS A 82 -0.65 7.07 6.87
CA LYS A 82 0.23 8.09 7.48
C LYS A 82 1.44 7.45 8.17
N ALA A 83 1.23 6.37 8.91
CA ALA A 83 2.31 5.63 9.58
C ALA A 83 3.32 5.07 8.57
N LEU A 84 2.84 4.47 7.49
CA LEU A 84 3.67 3.94 6.41
C LEU A 84 4.39 5.05 5.65
N ALA A 85 3.68 6.12 5.30
CA ALA A 85 4.24 7.28 4.60
C ALA A 85 5.42 7.91 5.36
N GLY A 86 5.38 7.90 6.70
CA GLY A 86 6.46 8.41 7.55
C GLY A 86 7.71 7.52 7.59
N ARG A 87 7.67 6.29 7.08
CA ARG A 87 8.80 5.33 7.08
C ARG A 87 9.43 5.12 5.70
N LEU A 88 8.78 5.60 4.65
CA LEU A 88 9.22 5.42 3.27
C LEU A 88 10.20 6.51 2.83
N ALA A 89 11.15 6.14 1.99
CA ALA A 89 11.97 7.09 1.25
C ALA A 89 11.08 7.94 0.30
N PRO A 90 11.51 9.16 -0.09
CA PRO A 90 10.67 10.05 -0.91
C PRO A 90 10.16 9.45 -2.22
N ALA A 91 10.96 8.62 -2.88
CA ALA A 91 10.57 7.95 -4.11
C ALA A 91 9.44 6.94 -3.87
N ASP A 92 9.53 6.14 -2.81
CA ASP A 92 8.54 5.12 -2.47
C ASP A 92 7.28 5.74 -1.88
N LEU A 93 7.40 6.85 -1.14
CA LEU A 93 6.26 7.65 -0.72
C LEU A 93 5.46 8.17 -1.92
N LYS A 94 6.15 8.62 -2.98
CA LYS A 94 5.47 9.03 -4.22
C LYS A 94 4.72 7.84 -4.84
N ARG A 95 5.36 6.67 -4.93
CA ARG A 95 4.73 5.45 -5.47
C ARG A 95 3.51 5.02 -4.64
N LEU A 96 3.61 5.07 -3.31
CA LEU A 96 2.49 4.79 -2.41
C LEU A 96 1.32 5.75 -2.65
N ARG A 97 1.61 7.05 -2.79
CA ARG A 97 0.58 8.07 -3.07
C ARG A 97 -0.11 7.83 -4.42
N ASP A 98 0.65 7.53 -5.45
CA ASP A 98 0.11 7.24 -6.78
C ASP A 98 -0.77 5.98 -6.75
N ALA A 99 -0.31 4.92 -6.07
CA ALA A 99 -1.09 3.70 -5.87
C ALA A 99 -2.39 3.96 -5.10
N GLN A 100 -2.36 4.77 -4.04
CA GLN A 100 -3.55 5.09 -3.26
C GLN A 100 -4.56 5.93 -4.04
N ARG A 101 -4.07 6.90 -4.84
CA ARG A 101 -4.90 7.71 -5.74
C ARG A 101 -5.56 6.90 -6.84
N ALA A 102 -4.92 5.83 -7.32
CA ALA A 102 -5.51 4.90 -8.27
C ALA A 102 -6.49 3.92 -7.60
N TRP A 103 -6.24 3.55 -6.34
CA TRP A 103 -7.11 2.63 -5.60
C TRP A 103 -8.48 3.23 -5.26
N ILE A 104 -8.57 4.51 -4.93
CA ILE A 104 -9.85 5.19 -4.61
C ILE A 104 -10.88 5.06 -5.76
N PRO A 105 -10.59 5.47 -7.01
CA PRO A 105 -11.54 5.33 -8.10
C PRO A 105 -11.79 3.87 -8.48
N PHE A 106 -10.84 2.95 -8.24
CA PHE A 106 -11.10 1.51 -8.34
C PHE A 106 -12.18 1.09 -7.33
N ARG A 107 -12.01 1.41 -6.05
CA ARG A 107 -13.00 1.09 -4.99
C ARG A 107 -14.37 1.63 -5.35
N ASP A 108 -14.44 2.89 -5.76
CA ASP A 108 -15.72 3.54 -6.03
C ASP A 108 -16.42 2.92 -7.25
N LYS A 109 -15.67 2.59 -8.32
CA LYS A 109 -16.21 1.90 -9.50
C LYS A 109 -16.59 0.45 -9.22
N GLU A 110 -15.80 -0.26 -8.44
CA GLU A 110 -16.09 -1.64 -8.03
C GLU A 110 -17.39 -1.68 -7.22
N CYS A 111 -17.55 -0.75 -6.28
CA CYS A 111 -18.78 -0.68 -5.50
C CYS A 111 -19.98 -0.28 -6.34
N ALA A 112 -19.86 0.69 -7.25
CA ALA A 112 -20.92 1.01 -8.18
C ALA A 112 -21.32 -0.20 -9.04
N PHE A 113 -20.34 -0.97 -9.54
CA PHE A 113 -20.58 -2.18 -10.31
C PHE A 113 -21.33 -3.25 -9.50
N ARG A 114 -20.83 -3.59 -8.30
CA ARG A 114 -21.40 -4.64 -7.42
C ARG A 114 -22.84 -4.34 -7.01
N THR A 115 -23.20 -3.06 -6.87
CA THR A 115 -24.51 -2.65 -6.35
C THR A 115 -25.48 -2.18 -7.43
N GLN A 116 -25.05 -2.09 -8.68
CA GLN A 116 -25.86 -1.61 -9.80
C GLN A 116 -27.22 -2.32 -9.95
N PRO A 117 -27.33 -3.66 -9.77
CA PRO A 117 -28.63 -4.34 -9.87
C PRO A 117 -29.68 -3.85 -8.86
N TYR A 118 -29.26 -3.13 -7.83
CA TYR A 118 -30.11 -2.64 -6.74
C TYR A 118 -30.28 -1.13 -6.74
N ALA A 119 -29.85 -0.42 -7.80
CA ALA A 119 -29.79 1.04 -7.85
C ALA A 119 -31.11 1.75 -7.48
N ASP A 120 -32.25 1.16 -7.84
CA ASP A 120 -33.59 1.72 -7.58
C ASP A 120 -34.16 1.33 -6.20
N GLY A 121 -33.45 0.48 -5.45
CA GLY A 121 -33.89 -0.04 -4.17
C GLY A 121 -33.39 0.77 -2.97
N SER A 122 -34.17 0.79 -1.88
CA SER A 122 -33.79 1.44 -0.61
C SER A 122 -32.57 0.78 0.07
N ALA A 123 -32.15 -0.41 -0.38
CA ALA A 123 -30.93 -1.08 0.08
C ALA A 123 -29.65 -0.57 -0.60
N TYR A 124 -29.76 0.15 -1.74
CA TYR A 124 -28.60 0.56 -2.54
C TYR A 124 -27.51 1.27 -1.73
N ALA A 125 -27.90 2.29 -0.95
CA ALA A 125 -26.96 3.06 -0.14
C ALA A 125 -26.21 2.19 0.87
N THR A 126 -26.91 1.30 1.58
CA THR A 126 -26.31 0.35 2.52
C THR A 126 -25.34 -0.60 1.81
N LEU A 127 -25.69 -1.11 0.63
CA LEU A 127 -24.84 -2.02 -0.13
C LEU A 127 -23.56 -1.32 -0.62
N VAL A 128 -23.66 -0.05 -1.05
CA VAL A 128 -22.50 0.75 -1.47
C VAL A 128 -21.55 0.96 -0.29
N GLU A 129 -22.06 1.37 0.88
CA GLU A 129 -21.21 1.62 2.06
C GLU A 129 -20.62 0.33 2.64
N THR A 130 -21.35 -0.79 2.55
CA THR A 130 -20.83 -2.11 2.92
C THR A 130 -19.68 -2.51 2.00
N CYS A 131 -19.85 -2.38 0.68
CA CYS A 131 -18.77 -2.65 -0.27
C CYS A 131 -17.54 -1.78 -0.01
N LYS A 132 -17.72 -0.47 0.21
CA LYS A 132 -16.62 0.44 0.51
C LYS A 132 -15.89 0.01 1.77
N THR A 133 -16.63 -0.38 2.81
CA THR A 133 -16.06 -0.89 4.07
C THR A 133 -15.20 -2.12 3.84
N GLU A 134 -15.70 -3.11 3.09
CA GLU A 134 -14.97 -4.35 2.77
C GLU A 134 -13.65 -4.07 2.03
N LEU A 135 -13.72 -3.33 0.92
CA LEU A 135 -12.53 -3.01 0.12
C LEU A 135 -11.53 -2.15 0.91
N THR A 136 -12.02 -1.25 1.76
CA THR A 136 -11.17 -0.43 2.65
C THR A 136 -10.45 -1.30 3.68
N LYS A 137 -11.12 -2.31 4.26
CA LYS A 137 -10.48 -3.29 5.17
C LYS A 137 -9.42 -4.13 4.45
N VAL A 138 -9.66 -4.56 3.21
CA VAL A 138 -8.66 -5.25 2.39
C VAL A 138 -7.44 -4.35 2.16
N ARG A 139 -7.67 -3.11 1.75
CA ARG A 139 -6.58 -2.15 1.52
C ARG A 139 -5.81 -1.83 2.79
N LEU A 140 -6.51 -1.70 3.91
CA LEU A 140 -5.92 -1.52 5.24
C LEU A 140 -4.95 -2.68 5.56
N ALA A 141 -5.37 -3.93 5.34
CA ALA A 141 -4.50 -5.10 5.56
C ALA A 141 -3.27 -5.09 4.64
N GLN A 142 -3.43 -4.70 3.37
CA GLN A 142 -2.29 -4.54 2.44
C GLN A 142 -1.29 -3.49 2.92
N LEU A 143 -1.78 -2.33 3.39
CA LEU A 143 -0.88 -1.28 3.92
C LEU A 143 -0.25 -1.67 5.26
N GLN A 144 -0.96 -2.45 6.09
CA GLN A 144 -0.42 -3.00 7.33
C GLN A 144 0.72 -3.98 7.04
N HIS A 145 0.53 -4.88 6.07
CA HIS A 145 1.57 -5.78 5.59
C HIS A 145 2.81 -4.99 5.14
N GLN A 146 2.60 -3.97 4.30
CA GLN A 146 3.66 -3.08 3.83
C GLN A 146 4.38 -2.32 4.98
N LEU A 147 3.66 -1.97 6.06
CA LEU A 147 4.22 -1.32 7.25
C LEU A 147 5.07 -2.27 8.10
N GLN A 148 4.79 -3.58 8.05
CA GLN A 148 5.40 -4.64 8.83
C GLN A 148 6.35 -5.52 8.00
N CYS A 149 6.80 -5.01 6.84
CA CYS A 149 7.57 -5.75 5.84
C CYS A 149 8.81 -6.43 6.46
N PRO A 150 8.82 -7.77 6.59
CA PRO A 150 9.96 -8.49 7.13
C PRO A 150 11.16 -8.45 6.18
N GLU A 151 12.37 -8.59 6.71
CA GLU A 151 13.56 -8.75 5.87
C GLU A 151 13.41 -9.99 4.98
N GLY A 152 13.68 -9.83 3.69
CA GLY A 152 13.58 -10.92 2.70
C GLY A 152 12.20 -11.16 2.11
N ASP A 153 11.15 -10.46 2.57
CA ASP A 153 9.83 -10.53 1.94
C ASP A 153 9.79 -9.68 0.66
N LEU A 154 9.63 -10.34 -0.48
CA LEU A 154 9.59 -9.70 -1.81
C LEU A 154 8.19 -9.17 -2.18
N SER A 155 7.18 -9.39 -1.34
CA SER A 155 5.81 -8.91 -1.57
C SER A 155 5.57 -7.49 -1.04
N CYS A 156 6.57 -6.88 -0.39
CA CYS A 156 6.51 -5.53 0.15
C CYS A 156 7.80 -4.73 -0.08
N VAL A 157 7.68 -3.40 -0.02
CA VAL A 157 8.82 -2.47 -0.13
C VAL A 157 9.58 -2.39 1.21
N PRO A 158 10.90 -2.66 1.25
CA PRO A 158 11.69 -2.48 2.47
C PRO A 158 11.67 -1.01 2.95
N GLN A 159 11.48 -0.81 4.25
CA GLN A 159 11.45 0.53 4.85
C GLN A 159 12.90 1.02 5.09
N GLY A 160 13.37 1.99 4.31
CA GLY A 160 14.76 2.49 4.32
C GLY A 160 15.13 3.39 5.52
N GLY A 161 14.73 3.02 6.73
CA GLY A 161 14.89 3.82 7.95
C GLY A 161 15.87 3.29 9.00
N GLY A 162 16.71 2.30 8.67
CA GLY A 162 17.74 1.78 9.57
C GLY A 162 18.75 0.90 8.85
N ASN A 163 19.88 1.49 8.43
CA ASN A 163 21.12 0.86 8.00
C ASN A 163 21.01 -0.35 7.05
N ALA A 164 20.80 -0.11 5.75
CA ALA A 164 21.28 -0.99 4.69
C ALA A 164 21.86 -0.15 3.55
N ALA A 165 23.15 -0.34 3.27
CA ALA A 165 23.91 0.43 2.28
C ALA A 165 23.48 0.11 0.84
N PRO A 166 23.50 1.08 -0.09
CA PRO A 166 23.08 0.88 -1.48
C PRO A 166 24.24 0.40 -2.36
N THR A 167 24.09 -0.77 -2.99
CA THR A 167 24.95 -1.15 -4.13
C THR A 167 24.38 -0.58 -5.41
N LYS A 168 25.08 0.44 -5.91
CA LYS A 168 24.94 1.01 -7.25
C LYS A 168 25.40 -0.03 -8.28
N ASN A 169 24.65 -0.17 -9.38
CA ASN A 169 25.17 -0.13 -10.76
C ASN A 169 24.10 -0.63 -11.75
N ALA A 170 23.55 0.27 -12.57
CA ALA A 170 23.02 -0.05 -13.89
C ALA A 170 23.08 1.22 -14.77
N PRO A 171 23.89 1.25 -15.85
CA PRO A 171 23.93 2.38 -16.76
C PRO A 171 22.75 2.39 -17.72
N ALA A 172 22.30 3.60 -18.03
CA ALA A 172 21.25 3.90 -18.98
C ALA A 172 21.78 4.09 -20.41
N THR A 173 20.97 3.60 -21.36
CA THR A 173 20.65 4.17 -22.69
C THR A 173 21.70 4.23 -23.82
N ALA A 174 21.25 3.84 -25.02
CA ALA A 174 21.61 4.54 -26.26
C ALA A 174 20.39 4.64 -27.19
N LYS A 175 20.25 5.81 -27.82
CA LYS A 175 19.17 6.30 -28.68
C LYS A 175 19.72 6.42 -30.11
N ALA A 176 18.94 6.07 -31.14
CA ALA A 176 19.22 6.42 -32.52
C ALA A 176 17.98 6.99 -33.24
N ALA A 177 18.24 7.94 -34.15
CA ALA A 177 17.31 8.84 -34.84
C ALA A 177 16.93 8.31 -36.27
N PRO A 178 16.00 8.96 -37.01
CA PRO A 178 15.03 8.30 -37.90
C PRO A 178 15.35 8.32 -39.41
N ALA A 179 14.75 7.39 -40.17
CA ALA A 179 14.61 7.43 -41.62
C ALA A 179 13.13 7.56 -42.05
N LYS A 180 12.87 8.26 -43.17
CA LYS A 180 11.54 8.61 -43.72
C LYS A 180 10.72 7.38 -44.21
N PRO A 181 9.39 7.52 -44.36
CA PRO A 181 8.43 6.42 -44.30
C PRO A 181 8.15 5.78 -45.67
N ALA A 182 8.01 4.45 -45.67
CA ALA A 182 7.32 3.72 -46.72
C ALA A 182 5.91 3.33 -46.24
N ALA A 183 4.99 3.30 -47.19
CA ALA A 183 3.58 3.02 -47.01
C ALA A 183 3.33 1.61 -46.45
N ALA A 184 2.15 1.48 -45.84
CA ALA A 184 1.69 0.31 -45.12
C ALA A 184 1.71 -0.96 -45.96
N GLN A 185 2.55 -1.90 -45.55
CA GLN A 185 2.29 -3.33 -45.55
C GLN A 185 3.30 -3.95 -44.58
N ALA A 186 2.89 -4.16 -43.33
CA ALA A 186 3.66 -5.00 -42.43
C ALA A 186 3.54 -6.43 -42.95
N ASN A 187 4.68 -7.05 -43.30
CA ASN A 187 4.71 -8.49 -43.57
C ASN A 187 4.21 -9.21 -42.32
N GLN A 188 3.24 -10.12 -42.51
CA GLN A 188 2.63 -10.88 -41.42
C GLN A 188 3.66 -11.77 -40.69
N ASP A 189 4.79 -12.07 -41.35
CA ASP A 189 5.85 -12.93 -40.83
C ASP A 189 7.02 -12.17 -40.14
N ASP A 190 6.95 -10.83 -40.04
CA ASP A 190 8.01 -10.09 -39.35
C ASP A 190 7.84 -10.16 -37.82
N THR A 191 8.70 -10.92 -37.17
CA THR A 191 8.75 -11.08 -35.71
C THR A 191 9.55 -9.98 -35.00
N LYS A 192 10.16 -9.05 -35.73
CA LYS A 192 10.96 -7.98 -35.14
C LYS A 192 10.09 -6.95 -34.40
N PRO A 193 10.63 -6.29 -33.35
CA PRO A 193 10.00 -5.15 -32.72
C PRO A 193 9.54 -4.10 -33.74
N CYS A 194 8.32 -3.61 -33.58
CA CYS A 194 7.75 -2.62 -34.49
C CYS A 194 8.55 -1.31 -34.54
N VAL A 195 9.19 -0.94 -33.42
CA VAL A 195 10.12 0.19 -33.38
C VAL A 195 11.34 0.02 -34.30
N GLN A 196 11.75 -1.23 -34.56
CA GLN A 196 12.88 -1.56 -35.42
C GLN A 196 12.45 -1.70 -36.88
N SER A 197 11.30 -2.34 -37.15
CA SER A 197 10.84 -2.59 -38.52
C SER A 197 10.15 -1.38 -39.17
N ALA A 198 9.29 -0.66 -38.44
CA ALA A 198 8.54 0.48 -38.96
C ALA A 198 9.12 1.84 -38.52
N GLY A 199 10.10 1.83 -37.63
CA GLY A 199 10.66 3.03 -37.01
C GLY A 199 9.79 3.57 -35.87
N LYS A 200 10.42 4.35 -34.97
CA LYS A 200 9.80 4.82 -33.72
C LYS A 200 8.48 5.56 -33.92
N ALA A 201 8.43 6.52 -34.85
CA ALA A 201 7.23 7.34 -35.06
C ALA A 201 6.01 6.50 -35.49
N LYS A 202 6.23 5.52 -36.36
CA LYS A 202 5.15 4.64 -36.83
C LYS A 202 4.74 3.63 -35.77
N SER A 203 5.71 3.09 -35.03
CA SER A 203 5.45 2.22 -33.90
C SER A 203 4.65 2.95 -32.81
N ASP A 204 4.99 4.19 -32.47
CA ASP A 204 4.25 4.99 -31.48
C ASP A 204 2.81 5.25 -31.95
N GLN A 205 2.62 5.48 -33.25
CA GLN A 205 1.28 5.60 -33.86
C GLN A 205 0.46 4.32 -33.64
N TYR A 206 1.03 3.14 -33.95
CA TYR A 206 0.31 1.87 -33.76
C TYR A 206 0.04 1.56 -32.29
N VAL A 207 0.98 1.84 -31.39
CA VAL A 207 0.76 1.70 -29.94
C VAL A 207 -0.42 2.56 -29.49
N SER A 208 -0.45 3.83 -29.88
CA SER A 208 -1.53 4.75 -29.52
C SER A 208 -2.89 4.29 -30.06
N GLN A 209 -2.94 3.84 -31.32
CA GLN A 209 -4.17 3.35 -31.94
C GLN A 209 -4.66 2.05 -31.27
N CYS A 210 -3.75 1.13 -30.98
CA CYS A 210 -4.02 -0.16 -30.34
C CYS A 210 -4.61 0.04 -28.94
N ILE A 211 -4.01 0.90 -28.10
CA ILE A 211 -4.51 1.18 -26.74
C ILE A 211 -5.92 1.76 -26.78
N GLN A 212 -6.24 2.56 -27.80
CA GLN A 212 -7.54 3.23 -27.89
C GLN A 212 -8.71 2.29 -28.22
N VAL A 213 -8.45 1.17 -28.92
CA VAL A 213 -9.52 0.28 -29.41
C VAL A 213 -9.48 -1.12 -28.79
N SER A 214 -8.40 -1.47 -28.09
CA SER A 214 -8.29 -2.75 -27.38
C SER A 214 -9.17 -2.75 -26.12
N PRO A 215 -10.09 -3.72 -25.95
CA PRO A 215 -10.82 -3.91 -24.70
C PRO A 215 -10.04 -4.75 -23.67
N ALA A 216 -8.90 -5.34 -24.03
CA ALA A 216 -8.14 -6.22 -23.15
C ALA A 216 -7.44 -5.44 -22.02
N THR A 217 -7.35 -6.06 -20.85
CA THR A 217 -6.63 -5.51 -19.69
C THR A 217 -5.11 -5.54 -19.85
N ASN A 218 -4.60 -6.44 -20.69
CA ASN A 218 -3.18 -6.58 -21.04
C ASN A 218 -3.01 -6.80 -22.55
N PRO A 219 -3.22 -5.77 -23.39
CA PRO A 219 -3.13 -5.94 -24.83
C PRO A 219 -1.69 -5.94 -25.34
N PRO A 220 -1.44 -6.46 -26.56
CA PRO A 220 -0.12 -6.48 -27.16
C PRO A 220 0.36 -5.10 -27.66
N CYS A 221 -0.22 -3.99 -27.16
CA CYS A 221 0.04 -2.62 -27.60
C CYS A 221 1.38 -2.08 -27.08
N ASN A 222 2.48 -2.68 -27.54
CA ASN A 222 3.84 -2.30 -27.18
C ASN A 222 4.69 -2.28 -28.44
N GLY A 223 5.44 -1.19 -28.67
CA GLY A 223 6.32 -1.07 -29.83
C GLY A 223 7.46 -2.09 -29.88
N GLN A 224 7.72 -2.80 -28.77
CA GLN A 224 8.63 -3.94 -28.72
C GLN A 224 8.05 -5.22 -29.32
N ASN A 225 6.72 -5.30 -29.48
CA ASN A 225 6.06 -6.38 -30.19
C ASN A 225 6.10 -6.14 -31.70
N ALA A 226 5.88 -7.20 -32.48
CA ALA A 226 5.71 -7.11 -33.92
C ALA A 226 4.56 -6.16 -34.31
N CYS A 227 4.73 -5.41 -35.40
CA CYS A 227 3.68 -4.51 -35.88
C CYS A 227 2.39 -5.28 -36.22
N SER A 228 2.49 -6.52 -36.74
CA SER A 228 1.35 -7.38 -37.06
C SER A 228 0.44 -7.63 -35.86
N MET A 229 1.02 -7.98 -34.69
CA MET A 229 0.25 -8.18 -33.46
C MET A 229 -0.57 -6.95 -33.05
N MET A 230 0.03 -5.75 -33.14
CA MET A 230 -0.69 -4.50 -32.84
C MET A 230 -1.74 -4.18 -33.90
N ILE A 231 -1.42 -4.37 -35.18
CA ILE A 231 -2.34 -4.10 -36.30
C ILE A 231 -3.57 -5.02 -36.22
N ASP A 232 -3.39 -6.29 -35.87
CA ASP A 232 -4.49 -7.24 -35.73
C ASP A 232 -5.36 -6.92 -34.52
N GLU A 233 -4.78 -6.46 -33.41
CA GLU A 233 -5.54 -5.96 -32.27
C GLU A 233 -6.31 -4.68 -32.62
N ILE A 234 -5.71 -3.77 -33.39
CA ILE A 234 -6.40 -2.58 -33.89
C ILE A 234 -7.60 -2.96 -34.74
N LYS A 235 -7.44 -3.91 -35.68
CA LYS A 235 -8.53 -4.42 -36.52
C LYS A 235 -9.66 -5.02 -35.67
N ARG A 236 -9.33 -5.91 -34.72
CA ARG A 236 -10.30 -6.52 -33.81
C ARG A 236 -11.03 -5.47 -32.98
N GLY A 237 -10.31 -4.55 -32.37
CA GLY A 237 -10.87 -3.46 -31.57
C GLY A 237 -11.79 -2.54 -32.37
N CYS A 238 -11.34 -2.10 -33.55
CA CYS A 238 -12.16 -1.29 -34.46
C CYS A 238 -13.41 -2.04 -34.93
N ALA A 239 -13.34 -3.36 -35.16
CA ALA A 239 -14.49 -4.17 -35.52
C ALA A 239 -15.50 -4.29 -34.37
N MET A 240 -15.04 -4.39 -33.11
CA MET A 240 -15.90 -4.43 -31.92
C MET A 240 -16.62 -3.10 -31.66
N ILE A 241 -15.97 -1.97 -31.93
CA ILE A 241 -16.61 -0.65 -31.83
C ILE A 241 -17.66 -0.47 -32.94
N GLY A 242 -17.47 -1.11 -34.10
CA GLY A 242 -18.46 -1.12 -35.18
C GLY A 242 -18.79 0.28 -35.69
N LYS A 243 -20.09 0.64 -35.67
CA LYS A 243 -20.59 1.97 -36.08
C LYS A 243 -20.75 2.93 -34.90
N ASP A 244 -20.47 2.48 -33.68
CA ASP A 244 -20.71 3.22 -32.46
C ASP A 244 -19.54 4.17 -32.19
N ASN A 245 -19.49 5.26 -32.96
CA ASN A 245 -18.49 6.33 -32.87
C ASN A 245 -17.01 5.84 -32.91
N PRO A 246 -16.58 5.12 -33.97
CA PRO A 246 -15.22 4.64 -34.06
C PRO A 246 -14.21 5.79 -34.23
N PRO A 247 -13.00 5.69 -33.65
CA PRO A 247 -11.91 6.61 -33.96
C PRO A 247 -11.67 6.72 -35.47
N GLY A 248 -11.36 7.91 -35.96
CA GLY A 248 -11.24 8.16 -37.42
C GLY A 248 -10.26 7.23 -38.14
N PHE A 249 -9.20 6.79 -37.47
CA PHE A 249 -8.24 5.84 -38.05
C PHE A 249 -8.80 4.45 -38.30
N CYS A 250 -9.89 4.03 -37.63
CA CYS A 250 -10.48 2.71 -37.83
C CYS A 250 -10.94 2.49 -39.27
N SER A 251 -11.23 3.56 -40.03
CA SER A 251 -11.52 3.49 -41.46
C SER A 251 -10.39 2.86 -42.29
N ALA A 252 -9.12 3.04 -41.88
CA ALA A 252 -7.96 2.48 -42.57
C ALA A 252 -7.71 0.99 -42.26
N TYR A 253 -8.45 0.42 -41.31
CA TYR A 253 -8.32 -0.98 -40.88
C TYR A 253 -9.56 -1.83 -41.22
N LYS A 254 -10.51 -1.25 -41.96
CA LYS A 254 -11.64 -1.98 -42.54
C LYS A 254 -11.11 -2.74 -43.76
N GLY A 255 -10.98 -4.06 -43.61
CA GLY A 255 -10.78 -5.00 -44.70
C GLY A 255 -12.14 -5.49 -45.20
#